data_AF-A0A5R9NYS8-F1
#
_entry.id   AF-A0A5R9NYS8-F1
#
_cell.length_a   1.000
_cell.length_b   1.000
_cell.length_c   1.000
_cell.angle_alpha   90.00
_cell.angle_beta   90.00
_cell.angle_gamma   90.00
#
_symmetry.space_group_name_H-M   'P 1'
#
loop_
_entity.id
_entity.type
_entity.pdbx_description
1 polymer ?
#
loop_
_entity_poly.entity_id
_entity_poly.type
_entity_poly.pdbx_seq_one_letter_code
_entity_poly.pdbx_strand_id
1 'polypeptide(L)'
;MRALVSYVEEGRDAYCDGKQVDDCPYEDNTVRYHHWRKGYWETQANDTFSLEEDVDPLDFSHPIYLAADDARGANRSAEYRMNELKSLLPSIAQIEASIGPAETWKGNCYGVAEALLNSGLLQPVIDQFGLIQATYGQYFGVVLEGNQFSDKPLIRHGWLELEEGIVIDPTYWVFVNEEPELRVCGVEDYDMGARRLRSVVLKDHNAPEFNEADGVVRWPINDPDVTKAVCELLGKQSRVDEGLITANQARWLGNRPLADLKVNAASIYRALDMLGYRAFIPLDNRRYVESLAEADEQKGLRR
;
A
#
# COMPACT_ATOMS: atom_id res chain seq x y z
N MET A 1 -8.10 -7.79 -33.01
CA MET A 1 -7.62 -7.26 -31.72
C MET A 1 -7.45 -5.75 -31.87
N ARG A 2 -8.20 -4.93 -31.13
CA ARG A 2 -7.89 -3.51 -31.01
C ARG A 2 -6.81 -3.40 -29.93
N ALA A 3 -5.71 -2.71 -30.20
CA ALA A 3 -4.73 -2.40 -29.16
C ALA A 3 -5.45 -1.64 -28.04
N LEU A 4 -5.30 -2.11 -26.80
CA LEU A 4 -5.72 -1.34 -25.63
C LEU A 4 -4.83 -0.11 -25.60
N VAL A 5 -5.40 1.06 -25.87
CA VAL A 5 -4.64 2.31 -25.83
C VAL A 5 -4.57 2.75 -24.37
N SER A 6 -3.36 2.95 -23.86
CA SER A 6 -3.15 3.47 -22.51
C SER A 6 -3.39 4.98 -22.53
N TYR A 7 -4.52 5.43 -21.97
CA TYR A 7 -4.83 6.87 -21.88
C TYR A 7 -3.77 7.65 -21.10
N VAL A 8 -3.07 7.00 -20.16
CA VAL A 8 -1.93 7.60 -19.45
C VAL A 8 -0.79 7.89 -20.41
N GLU A 9 -0.43 6.96 -21.30
CA GLU A 9 0.62 7.18 -22.30
C GLU A 9 0.26 8.30 -23.27
N GLU A 10 -0.99 8.35 -23.75
CA GLU A 10 -1.45 9.45 -24.60
C GLU A 10 -1.32 10.82 -23.92
N GLY A 11 -1.56 10.87 -22.60
CA GLY A 11 -1.36 12.07 -21.80
C GLY A 11 0.12 12.47 -21.69
N ARG A 12 1.00 11.49 -21.49
CA ARG A 12 2.46 11.71 -21.47
C ARG A 12 2.97 12.23 -22.81
N ASP A 13 2.53 11.60 -23.90
CA ASP A 13 2.89 11.97 -25.27
C ASP A 13 2.39 13.38 -25.59
N ALA A 14 1.17 13.73 -25.18
CA ALA A 14 0.63 15.07 -25.37
C ALA A 14 1.47 16.16 -24.70
N TYR A 15 1.98 15.91 -23.49
CA TYR A 15 2.92 16.84 -22.85
C TYR A 15 4.22 16.96 -23.66
N CYS A 16 4.82 15.83 -24.04
CA CYS A 16 6.05 15.80 -24.84
C CYS A 16 5.90 16.50 -26.21
N ASP A 17 4.70 16.46 -26.79
CA ASP A 17 4.33 17.14 -28.05
C ASP A 17 4.05 18.64 -27.85
N GLY A 18 4.13 19.17 -26.63
CA GLY A 18 3.90 20.57 -26.31
C GLY A 18 2.43 20.99 -26.29
N LYS A 19 1.49 20.04 -26.21
CA LYS A 19 0.06 20.35 -26.04
C LYS A 19 -0.19 20.91 -24.64
N GLN A 20 -1.25 21.69 -24.47
CA GLN A 20 -1.73 22.14 -23.17
C GLN A 20 -2.59 21.06 -22.52
N VAL A 21 -2.70 21.07 -21.19
CA VAL A 21 -3.58 20.11 -20.47
C VAL A 21 -5.04 20.24 -20.90
N ASP A 22 -5.46 21.44 -21.33
CA ASP A 22 -6.81 21.73 -21.81
C ASP A 22 -7.07 21.17 -23.22
N ASP A 23 -6.04 20.65 -23.91
CA ASP A 23 -6.18 19.95 -25.20
C ASP A 23 -6.56 18.46 -25.03
N CYS A 24 -6.96 18.03 -23.83
CA CYS A 24 -7.42 16.67 -23.55
C CYS A 24 -8.60 16.31 -24.48
N PRO A 25 -8.50 15.25 -25.31
CA PRO A 25 -9.54 14.92 -26.29
C PRO A 25 -10.75 14.19 -25.68
N TYR A 26 -10.70 13.93 -24.38
CA TYR A 26 -11.70 13.16 -23.66
C TYR A 26 -12.68 14.08 -22.94
N GLU A 27 -13.95 13.65 -22.86
CA GLU A 27 -14.98 14.36 -22.11
C GLU A 27 -14.59 14.45 -20.62
N ASP A 28 -14.77 15.64 -20.04
CA ASP A 28 -14.50 15.91 -18.63
C ASP A 28 -15.20 14.88 -17.73
N ASN A 29 -14.56 14.54 -16.61
CA ASN A 29 -15.05 13.58 -15.61
C ASN A 29 -15.18 12.12 -16.09
N THR A 30 -14.61 11.77 -17.24
CA THR A 30 -14.47 10.36 -17.66
C THR A 30 -13.17 9.74 -17.14
N VAL A 31 -13.13 8.40 -16.99
CA VAL A 31 -11.88 7.67 -16.62
C VAL A 31 -10.75 7.97 -17.61
N ARG A 32 -11.08 8.08 -18.90
CA ARG A 32 -10.12 8.41 -19.96
C ARG A 32 -9.51 9.79 -19.76
N TYR A 33 -10.35 10.78 -19.44
CA TYR A 33 -9.92 12.13 -19.12
C TYR A 33 -8.98 12.18 -17.91
N HIS A 34 -9.33 11.50 -16.82
CA HIS A 34 -8.50 11.48 -15.62
C HIS A 34 -7.17 10.75 -15.84
N HIS A 35 -7.18 9.59 -16.50
CA HIS A 35 -5.95 8.86 -16.82
C HIS A 35 -5.04 9.65 -17.77
N TRP A 36 -5.61 10.32 -18.77
CA TRP A 36 -4.86 11.20 -19.66
C TRP A 36 -4.20 12.36 -18.90
N ARG A 37 -4.96 13.09 -18.06
CA ARG A 37 -4.41 14.20 -17.29
C ARG A 37 -3.37 13.74 -16.26
N LYS A 38 -3.54 12.57 -15.66
CA LYS A 38 -2.53 11.95 -14.78
C LYS A 38 -1.21 11.77 -15.52
N GLY A 39 -1.24 11.15 -16.72
CA GLY A 39 -0.05 10.99 -17.55
C GLY A 39 0.60 12.32 -17.92
N TYR A 40 -0.20 13.31 -18.33
CA TYR A 40 0.28 14.65 -18.65
C TYR A 40 1.02 15.31 -17.48
N TRP A 41 0.39 15.35 -16.30
CA TRP A 41 0.95 16.00 -15.11
C TRP A 41 2.14 15.27 -14.51
N GLU A 42 2.17 13.94 -14.54
CA GLU A 42 3.34 13.15 -14.11
C GLU A 42 4.57 13.53 -14.95
N THR A 43 4.42 13.61 -16.28
CA THR A 43 5.53 14.02 -17.16
C THR A 43 5.94 15.46 -16.91
N GLN A 44 4.97 16.37 -16.76
CA GLN A 44 5.24 17.76 -16.43
C GLN A 44 6.00 17.91 -15.10
N ALA A 45 5.58 17.18 -14.06
CA ALA A 45 6.24 17.18 -12.77
C ALA A 45 7.68 16.67 -12.90
N ASN A 46 7.91 15.55 -13.59
CA ASN A 46 9.26 15.01 -13.80
C ASN A 46 10.19 15.97 -14.56
N ASP A 47 9.66 16.69 -15.56
CA ASP A 47 10.40 17.68 -16.33
C ASP A 47 10.71 18.94 -15.50
N THR A 48 9.79 19.32 -14.61
CA THR A 48 9.94 20.46 -13.69
C THR A 48 10.91 20.14 -12.53
N PHE A 49 10.93 18.89 -12.06
CA PHE A 49 11.82 18.40 -10.99
C PHE A 49 13.19 17.92 -11.50
N SER A 50 13.48 18.02 -12.81
CA SER A 50 14.79 17.72 -13.41
C SER A 50 15.86 18.79 -13.14
N LEU A 51 15.58 19.78 -12.27
CA LEU A 51 16.54 20.81 -11.88
C LEU A 51 16.70 20.81 -10.35
N GLU A 52 17.82 20.22 -9.93
CA GLU A 52 18.50 20.33 -8.63
C GLU A 52 18.02 19.43 -7.45
N GLU A 53 19.04 18.82 -6.83
CA GLU A 53 19.18 18.28 -5.47
C GLU A 53 19.05 16.77 -5.20
N ASP A 54 20.04 16.31 -4.42
CA ASP A 54 20.33 14.96 -3.96
C ASP A 54 19.13 14.34 -3.20
N VAL A 55 18.48 13.36 -3.81
CA VAL A 55 17.46 12.54 -3.13
C VAL A 55 18.16 11.45 -2.32
N ASP A 56 17.92 11.43 -1.01
CA ASP A 56 18.39 10.42 -0.08
C ASP A 56 17.83 9.03 -0.48
N PRO A 57 18.67 8.02 -0.78
CA PRO A 57 18.23 6.68 -1.16
C PRO A 57 17.47 5.91 -0.06
N LEU A 58 17.29 6.49 1.13
CA LEU A 58 16.51 5.94 2.26
C LEU A 58 15.16 6.64 2.50
N ASP A 59 14.72 7.54 1.60
CA ASP A 59 13.38 8.12 1.67
C ASP A 59 12.30 7.17 1.12
N PHE A 60 11.62 6.49 2.03
CA PHE A 60 10.50 5.58 1.74
C PHE A 60 9.17 6.31 1.46
N SER A 61 9.15 7.64 1.37
CA SER A 61 7.96 8.39 0.94
C SER A 61 7.71 8.30 -0.57
N HIS A 62 8.71 7.85 -1.32
CA HIS A 62 8.58 7.41 -2.71
C HIS A 62 8.63 5.87 -2.78
N PRO A 63 7.82 5.23 -3.64
CA PRO A 63 7.83 3.78 -3.79
C PRO A 63 9.21 3.36 -4.30
N ILE A 64 10.05 2.81 -3.41
CA ILE A 64 11.37 2.30 -3.77
C ILE A 64 11.15 1.02 -4.57
N TYR A 65 11.30 1.17 -5.88
CA TYR A 65 11.57 0.11 -6.83
C TYR A 65 12.87 -0.61 -6.47
N LEU A 66 12.86 -1.93 -6.62
CA LEU A 66 14.08 -2.73 -6.70
C LEU A 66 14.99 -2.16 -7.81
N ALA A 67 16.19 -1.71 -7.39
CA ALA A 67 17.39 -1.45 -8.19
C ALA A 67 17.18 -1.11 -9.69
N ALA A 68 17.16 0.19 -9.99
CA ALA A 68 17.24 0.69 -11.36
C ALA A 68 18.68 0.63 -11.88
N ASP A 69 19.00 -0.39 -12.68
CA ASP A 69 19.75 -0.15 -13.91
C ASP A 69 18.71 0.18 -14.99
N ASP A 70 18.42 1.48 -15.12
CA ASP A 70 17.44 2.15 -15.98
C ASP A 70 15.94 2.15 -15.53
N ALA A 71 15.39 3.34 -15.29
CA ALA A 71 13.97 3.52 -14.95
C ALA A 71 13.02 3.17 -16.11
N ARG A 72 13.52 3.15 -17.36
CA ARG A 72 12.72 2.79 -18.55
C ARG A 72 12.56 1.28 -18.74
N GLY A 73 13.49 0.48 -18.27
CA GLY A 73 13.43 -0.98 -18.24
C GLY A 73 12.66 -1.46 -17.03
N ALA A 74 12.76 -0.79 -15.89
CA ALA A 74 11.89 -1.03 -14.73
C ALA A 74 10.40 -0.76 -15.02
N ASN A 75 10.07 0.32 -15.75
CA ASN A 75 8.67 0.57 -16.14
C ASN A 75 8.16 -0.42 -17.20
N ARG A 76 9.00 -0.79 -18.18
CA ARG A 76 8.65 -1.82 -19.18
C ARG A 76 8.51 -3.21 -18.56
N SER A 77 9.27 -3.52 -17.51
CA SER A 77 9.13 -4.78 -16.78
C SER A 77 7.86 -4.82 -15.93
N ALA A 78 7.47 -3.70 -15.31
CA ALA A 78 6.22 -3.59 -14.54
C ALA A 78 4.98 -3.76 -15.44
N GLU A 79 4.93 -3.07 -16.58
CA GLU A 79 3.80 -3.20 -17.51
C GLU A 79 3.72 -4.61 -18.12
N TYR A 80 4.86 -5.17 -18.53
CA TYR A 80 4.94 -6.54 -19.01
C TYR A 80 4.41 -7.54 -17.96
N ARG A 81 4.83 -7.38 -16.70
CA ARG A 81 4.35 -8.20 -15.57
C ARG A 81 2.87 -8.02 -15.30
N MET A 82 2.34 -6.80 -15.35
CA MET A 82 0.90 -6.57 -15.20
C MET A 82 0.11 -7.26 -16.31
N ASN A 83 0.60 -7.25 -17.55
CA ASN A 83 -0.03 -7.94 -18.67
C ASN A 83 0.04 -9.47 -18.53
N GLU A 84 1.18 -9.99 -18.08
CA GLU A 84 1.34 -11.41 -17.75
C GLU A 84 0.40 -11.83 -16.62
N LEU A 85 0.34 -11.04 -15.54
CA LEU A 85 -0.58 -11.25 -14.42
C LEU A 85 -2.04 -11.30 -14.88
N LYS A 86 -2.47 -10.34 -15.71
CA LYS A 86 -3.83 -10.31 -16.28
C LYS A 86 -4.20 -11.60 -17.03
N SER A 87 -3.24 -12.25 -17.66
CA SER A 87 -3.48 -13.52 -18.39
C SER A 87 -3.74 -14.71 -17.47
N LEU A 88 -3.32 -14.63 -16.20
CA LEU A 88 -3.51 -15.67 -15.19
C LEU A 88 -4.75 -15.44 -14.32
N LEU A 89 -5.33 -14.25 -14.37
CA LEU A 89 -6.46 -13.91 -13.53
C LEU A 89 -7.73 -14.64 -13.97
N PRO A 90 -8.55 -15.11 -13.01
CA PRO A 90 -9.85 -15.66 -13.33
C PRO A 90 -10.77 -14.57 -13.89
N SER A 91 -11.64 -14.97 -14.82
CA SER A 91 -12.76 -14.12 -15.26
C SER A 91 -13.74 -13.86 -14.13
N ILE A 92 -14.48 -12.74 -14.18
CA ILE A 92 -15.55 -12.44 -13.23
C ILE A 92 -16.55 -13.59 -13.10
N ALA A 93 -16.97 -14.21 -14.22
CA ALA A 93 -17.89 -15.34 -14.18
C ALA A 93 -17.37 -16.53 -13.34
N GLN A 94 -16.06 -16.80 -13.39
CA GLN A 94 -15.44 -17.84 -12.56
C GLN A 94 -15.40 -17.43 -11.08
N ILE A 95 -15.15 -16.15 -10.80
CA ILE A 95 -15.15 -15.61 -9.45
C ILE A 95 -16.57 -15.66 -8.87
N GLU A 96 -17.57 -15.20 -9.60
CA GLU A 96 -18.98 -15.23 -9.18
C GLU A 96 -19.47 -16.64 -8.90
N ALA A 97 -19.06 -17.62 -9.72
CA ALA A 97 -19.36 -19.02 -9.47
C ALA A 97 -18.76 -19.56 -8.16
N SER A 98 -17.66 -18.95 -7.68
CA SER A 98 -16.96 -19.39 -6.46
C SER A 98 -17.37 -18.63 -5.21
N ILE A 99 -17.58 -17.31 -5.28
CA ILE A 99 -17.78 -16.45 -4.10
C ILE A 99 -19.11 -15.68 -4.10
N GLY A 100 -19.95 -15.91 -5.11
CA GLY A 100 -21.26 -15.28 -5.26
C GLY A 100 -21.28 -14.07 -6.19
N PRO A 101 -22.48 -13.60 -6.57
CA PRO A 101 -22.70 -12.62 -7.63
C PRO A 101 -22.11 -11.24 -7.33
N ALA A 102 -21.53 -10.59 -8.34
CA ALA A 102 -20.78 -9.35 -8.18
C ALA A 102 -21.63 -8.18 -7.68
N GLU A 103 -22.94 -8.17 -7.95
CA GLU A 103 -23.83 -7.12 -7.46
C GLU A 103 -23.88 -7.05 -5.92
N THR A 104 -23.56 -8.15 -5.24
CA THR A 104 -23.54 -8.24 -3.77
C THR A 104 -22.23 -7.78 -3.14
N TRP A 105 -21.21 -7.50 -3.94
CA TRP A 105 -19.87 -7.15 -3.45
C TRP A 105 -19.76 -5.71 -2.95
N LYS A 106 -20.69 -4.83 -3.37
CA LYS A 106 -20.72 -3.41 -3.00
C LYS A 106 -20.74 -3.23 -1.48
N GLY A 107 -19.73 -2.56 -0.94
CA GLY A 107 -19.59 -2.32 0.50
C GLY A 107 -18.99 -3.49 1.29
N ASN A 108 -18.63 -4.60 0.62
CA ASN A 108 -17.97 -5.76 1.20
C ASN A 108 -16.60 -6.02 0.57
N CYS A 109 -15.89 -4.97 0.15
CA CYS A 109 -14.68 -5.08 -0.67
C CYS A 109 -13.60 -5.96 -0.05
N TYR A 110 -13.34 -5.83 1.26
CA TYR A 110 -12.38 -6.68 1.97
C TYR A 110 -12.81 -8.15 2.02
N GLY A 111 -14.09 -8.41 2.32
CA GLY A 111 -14.62 -9.77 2.35
C GLY A 111 -14.55 -10.45 0.97
N VAL A 112 -14.71 -9.68 -0.11
CA VAL A 112 -14.56 -10.16 -1.48
C VAL A 112 -13.10 -10.48 -1.80
N ALA A 113 -12.16 -9.60 -1.43
CA ALA A 113 -10.73 -9.87 -1.59
C ALA A 113 -10.32 -11.14 -0.81
N GLU A 114 -10.73 -11.27 0.45
CA GLU A 114 -10.45 -12.44 1.27
C GLU A 114 -11.10 -13.71 0.71
N ALA A 115 -12.36 -13.65 0.26
CA ALA A 115 -13.04 -14.78 -0.35
C ALA A 115 -12.37 -15.22 -1.66
N LEU A 116 -11.95 -14.26 -2.50
CA LEU A 116 -11.24 -14.54 -3.75
C LEU A 116 -9.88 -15.20 -3.46
N LEU A 117 -9.12 -14.68 -2.48
CA LEU A 117 -7.86 -15.29 -2.07
C LEU A 117 -8.04 -16.75 -1.60
N ASN A 118 -9.08 -17.00 -0.80
CA ASN A 118 -9.37 -18.32 -0.24
C ASN A 118 -10.07 -19.29 -1.23
N SER A 119 -10.50 -18.81 -2.40
CA SER A 119 -11.18 -19.64 -3.41
C SER A 119 -10.26 -20.65 -4.11
N GLY A 120 -8.93 -20.44 -4.05
CA GLY A 120 -7.95 -21.20 -4.82
C GLY A 120 -7.85 -20.79 -6.29
N LEU A 121 -8.71 -19.89 -6.80
CA LEU A 121 -8.66 -19.40 -8.18
C LEU A 121 -7.38 -18.62 -8.50
N LEU A 122 -6.71 -18.08 -7.48
CA LEU A 122 -5.47 -17.32 -7.62
C LEU A 122 -4.21 -18.18 -7.48
N GLN A 123 -4.32 -19.52 -7.40
CA GLN A 123 -3.16 -20.40 -7.33
C GLN A 123 -2.16 -20.19 -8.48
N PRO A 124 -2.58 -20.03 -9.76
CA PRO A 124 -1.65 -19.75 -10.85
C PRO A 124 -0.87 -18.46 -10.66
N VAL A 125 -1.50 -17.43 -10.09
CA VAL A 125 -0.84 -16.16 -9.75
C VAL A 125 0.17 -16.38 -8.64
N ILE A 126 -0.20 -17.11 -7.58
CA ILE A 126 0.67 -17.39 -6.44
C ILE A 126 1.91 -18.20 -6.87
N ASP A 127 1.71 -19.22 -7.70
CA ASP A 127 2.79 -20.07 -8.20
C ASP A 127 3.83 -19.27 -9.00
N GLN A 128 3.39 -18.23 -9.71
CA GLN A 128 4.23 -17.45 -10.61
C GLN A 128 4.81 -16.17 -9.98
N PHE A 129 3.99 -15.42 -9.25
CA PHE A 129 4.34 -14.11 -8.68
C PHE A 129 4.62 -14.15 -7.18
N GLY A 130 4.41 -15.29 -6.53
CA GLY A 130 4.70 -15.47 -5.11
C GLY A 130 3.54 -15.04 -4.21
N LEU A 131 3.87 -14.40 -3.09
CA LEU A 131 2.89 -14.11 -2.05
C LEU A 131 1.90 -13.02 -2.49
N ILE A 132 0.62 -13.29 -2.25
CA ILE A 132 -0.48 -12.34 -2.39
C ILE A 132 -1.24 -12.29 -1.08
N GLN A 133 -1.66 -11.10 -0.67
CA GLN A 133 -2.36 -10.88 0.61
C GLN A 133 -3.63 -10.05 0.41
N ALA A 134 -4.65 -10.34 1.20
CA ALA A 134 -5.83 -9.49 1.31
C ALA A 134 -5.54 -8.31 2.24
N THR A 135 -5.59 -7.12 1.67
CA THR A 135 -5.22 -5.85 2.31
C THR A 135 -6.45 -4.99 2.55
N TYR A 136 -6.43 -4.21 3.63
CA TYR A 136 -7.44 -3.20 3.94
C TYR A 136 -6.78 -1.85 4.22
N GLY A 137 -7.44 -0.76 3.84
CA GLY A 137 -6.89 0.57 4.04
C GLY A 137 -7.75 1.69 3.48
N GLN A 138 -7.11 2.77 3.02
CA GLN A 138 -7.77 3.88 2.34
C GLN A 138 -7.58 3.77 0.83
N TYR A 139 -8.59 4.18 0.08
CA TYR A 139 -8.54 4.35 -1.35
C TYR A 139 -8.60 5.85 -1.67
N PHE A 140 -7.69 6.30 -2.55
CA PHE A 140 -7.51 7.68 -2.98
C PHE A 140 -7.67 7.86 -4.49
N GLY A 141 -7.97 6.78 -5.21
CA GLY A 141 -8.16 6.85 -6.65
C GLY A 141 -9.47 7.51 -7.06
N VAL A 142 -9.77 7.43 -8.35
CA VAL A 142 -10.96 8.03 -8.95
C VAL A 142 -12.23 7.44 -8.37
N VAL A 143 -13.20 8.31 -8.09
CA VAL A 143 -14.58 7.98 -7.72
C VAL A 143 -15.49 8.86 -8.57
N LEU A 144 -16.33 8.25 -9.40
CA LEU A 144 -17.23 9.01 -10.26
C LEU A 144 -18.42 9.58 -9.48
N GLU A 145 -18.92 10.70 -9.96
CA GLU A 145 -20.10 11.35 -9.40
C GLU A 145 -21.33 10.42 -9.42
N GLY A 146 -22.19 10.55 -8.41
CA GLY A 146 -23.38 9.71 -8.25
C GLY A 146 -23.11 8.31 -7.70
N ASN A 147 -21.84 7.97 -7.44
CA ASN A 147 -21.47 6.76 -6.73
C ASN A 147 -21.73 6.88 -5.21
N GLN A 148 -22.02 5.77 -4.51
CA GLN A 148 -22.22 5.76 -3.05
C GLN A 148 -21.02 6.24 -2.21
N PHE A 149 -19.84 6.37 -2.84
CA PHE A 149 -18.61 6.87 -2.23
C PHE A 149 -18.30 8.33 -2.60
N SER A 150 -19.05 8.99 -3.50
CA SER A 150 -18.73 10.33 -4.03
C SER A 150 -18.60 11.41 -2.96
N ASP A 151 -19.43 11.31 -1.91
CA ASP A 151 -19.51 12.34 -0.86
C ASP A 151 -18.63 12.00 0.36
N LYS A 152 -17.83 10.94 0.28
CA LYS A 152 -17.01 10.48 1.41
C LYS A 152 -15.61 11.08 1.33
N PRO A 153 -15.16 11.79 2.38
CA PRO A 153 -13.82 12.38 2.39
C PRO A 153 -12.70 11.35 2.54
N LEU A 154 -13.02 10.17 3.10
CA LEU A 154 -12.10 9.05 3.28
C LEU A 154 -12.84 7.76 2.94
N ILE A 155 -12.29 7.00 2.00
CA ILE A 155 -12.91 5.78 1.48
C ILE A 155 -12.11 4.60 1.97
N ARG A 156 -12.71 3.81 2.86
CA ARG A 156 -12.11 2.55 3.28
C ARG A 156 -12.36 1.50 2.22
N HIS A 157 -11.33 0.73 1.91
CA HIS A 157 -11.38 -0.25 0.83
C HIS A 157 -10.54 -1.49 1.14
N GLY A 158 -10.87 -2.61 0.49
CA GLY A 158 -10.09 -3.84 0.57
C GLY A 158 -9.73 -4.34 -0.83
N TRP A 159 -8.51 -4.84 -0.98
CA TRP A 159 -7.92 -5.29 -2.24
C TRP A 159 -6.97 -6.45 -2.00
N LEU A 160 -6.38 -7.00 -3.07
CA LEU A 160 -5.28 -7.95 -2.99
C LEU A 160 -3.98 -7.26 -3.41
N GLU A 161 -2.88 -7.55 -2.73
CA GLU A 161 -1.58 -6.92 -2.98
C GLU A 161 -0.48 -7.99 -3.07
N LEU A 162 0.39 -7.85 -4.08
CA LEU A 162 1.60 -8.66 -4.23
C LEU A 162 2.81 -7.94 -3.60
N GLU A 163 3.90 -8.68 -3.31
CA GLU A 163 5.13 -8.13 -2.69
C GLU A 163 5.71 -6.91 -3.43
N GLU A 164 5.46 -6.80 -4.73
CA GLU A 164 6.03 -5.78 -5.62
C GLU A 164 5.19 -4.49 -5.71
N GLY A 165 4.16 -4.33 -4.85
CA GLY A 165 3.28 -3.17 -4.88
C GLY A 165 2.27 -3.17 -6.04
N ILE A 166 2.02 -4.36 -6.62
CA ILE A 166 0.97 -4.57 -7.61
C ILE A 166 -0.34 -4.88 -6.86
N VAL A 167 -1.39 -4.16 -7.21
CA VAL A 167 -2.73 -4.32 -6.66
C VAL A 167 -3.62 -5.07 -7.65
N ILE A 168 -4.36 -6.05 -7.14
CA ILE A 168 -5.51 -6.67 -7.80
C ILE A 168 -6.75 -6.27 -7.00
N ASP A 169 -7.61 -5.45 -7.59
CA ASP A 169 -8.83 -4.98 -6.97
C ASP A 169 -10.07 -5.61 -7.64
N PRO A 170 -10.74 -6.58 -6.98
CA PRO A 170 -11.93 -7.21 -7.52
C PRO A 170 -13.19 -6.33 -7.48
N THR A 171 -13.08 -5.18 -6.84
CA THR A 171 -14.19 -4.29 -6.54
C THR A 171 -13.96 -2.88 -7.03
N TYR A 172 -12.92 -2.60 -7.81
CA TYR A 172 -12.63 -1.25 -8.31
C TYR A 172 -13.83 -0.60 -9.03
N TRP A 173 -14.53 -1.39 -9.85
CA TRP A 173 -15.71 -0.98 -10.61
C TRP A 173 -16.80 -0.35 -9.74
N VAL A 174 -16.83 -0.65 -8.43
CA VAL A 174 -17.76 -0.04 -7.47
C VAL A 174 -17.49 1.44 -7.24
N PHE A 175 -16.38 2.02 -7.71
CA PHE A 175 -16.06 3.45 -7.61
C PHE A 175 -16.31 4.20 -8.91
N VAL A 176 -16.21 3.51 -10.05
CA VAL A 176 -16.29 4.11 -11.37
C VAL A 176 -17.59 3.78 -12.12
N ASN A 177 -18.55 3.12 -11.47
CA ASN A 177 -19.85 2.74 -12.06
C ASN A 177 -19.70 1.96 -13.39
N GLU A 178 -18.68 1.10 -13.47
CA GLU A 178 -18.44 0.22 -14.61
C GLU A 178 -18.96 -1.20 -14.34
N GLU A 179 -18.95 -2.05 -15.37
CA GLU A 179 -19.20 -3.49 -15.22
C GLU A 179 -18.14 -4.14 -14.32
N PRO A 180 -18.48 -5.21 -13.59
CA PRO A 180 -17.51 -5.92 -12.79
C PRO A 180 -16.28 -6.35 -13.61
N GLU A 181 -15.10 -5.99 -13.12
CA GLU A 181 -13.80 -6.44 -13.63
C GLU A 181 -12.75 -6.49 -12.53
N LEU A 182 -11.74 -7.34 -12.71
CA LEU A 182 -10.54 -7.35 -11.87
C LEU A 182 -9.60 -6.25 -12.37
N ARG A 183 -9.44 -5.18 -11.59
CA ARG A 183 -8.43 -4.16 -11.91
C ARG A 183 -7.05 -4.62 -11.47
N VAL A 184 -6.06 -4.43 -12.33
CA VAL A 184 -4.64 -4.60 -12.01
C VAL A 184 -3.94 -3.27 -12.20
N CYS A 185 -3.31 -2.75 -11.15
CA CYS A 185 -2.60 -1.47 -11.18
C CYS A 185 -1.50 -1.41 -10.12
N GLY A 186 -0.79 -0.28 -10.04
CA GLY A 186 0.11 0.00 -8.92
C GLY A 186 -0.65 0.41 -7.64
N VAL A 187 0.10 0.56 -6.56
CA VAL A 187 -0.39 0.89 -5.22
C VAL A 187 -0.66 2.39 -5.00
N GLU A 188 -0.48 3.25 -6.01
CA GLU A 188 -0.51 4.71 -5.85
C GLU A 188 -1.85 5.22 -5.29
N ASP A 189 -2.94 4.56 -5.69
CA ASP A 189 -4.31 4.89 -5.29
C ASP A 189 -4.74 4.18 -3.98
N TYR A 190 -3.89 3.33 -3.40
CA TYR A 190 -4.20 2.45 -2.28
C TYR A 190 -3.26 2.69 -1.09
N ASP A 191 -3.80 2.79 0.11
CA ASP A 191 -3.02 3.07 1.31
C ASP A 191 -3.34 2.05 2.41
N MET A 192 -2.61 0.93 2.35
CA MET A 192 -2.72 -0.16 3.31
C MET A 192 -2.64 0.36 4.75
N GLY A 193 -3.59 -0.04 5.60
CA GLY A 193 -3.62 0.34 7.01
C GLY A 193 -3.71 1.86 7.25
N ALA A 194 -4.01 2.63 6.21
CA ALA A 194 -3.94 4.09 6.19
C ALA A 194 -2.52 4.60 6.55
N ARG A 195 -1.45 3.95 6.07
CA ARG A 195 -0.05 4.30 6.40
C ARG A 195 0.33 5.72 5.99
N ARG A 196 -0.01 6.14 4.76
CA ARG A 196 0.23 7.51 4.28
C ARG A 196 -0.61 8.52 5.04
N LEU A 197 -1.89 8.22 5.27
CA LEU A 197 -2.73 9.10 6.09
C LEU A 197 -2.19 9.22 7.52
N ARG A 198 -1.79 8.11 8.14
CA ARG A 198 -1.18 8.08 9.47
C ARG A 198 0.16 8.79 9.49
N SER A 199 0.99 8.67 8.46
CA SER A 199 2.29 9.36 8.44
C SER A 199 2.09 10.87 8.38
N VAL A 200 1.05 11.37 7.69
CA VAL A 200 0.69 12.79 7.69
C VAL A 200 0.11 13.22 9.05
N VAL A 201 -0.86 12.48 9.59
CA VAL A 201 -1.55 12.84 10.85
C VAL A 201 -0.63 12.70 12.07
N LEU A 202 0.28 11.73 12.06
CA LEU A 202 1.19 11.43 13.17
C LEU A 202 2.60 12.00 12.98
N LYS A 203 2.87 12.70 11.87
CA LYS A 203 4.20 13.30 11.58
C LYS A 203 4.64 14.22 12.70
N ASP A 204 3.70 15.00 13.22
CA ASP A 204 3.96 16.06 14.19
C ASP A 204 3.66 15.65 15.65
N HIS A 205 3.32 14.37 15.87
CA HIS A 205 3.09 13.85 17.21
C HIS A 205 4.41 13.42 17.84
N ASN A 206 5.01 14.34 18.61
CA ASN A 206 6.13 14.05 19.50
C ASN A 206 5.85 12.78 20.31
N ALA A 207 6.91 12.00 20.57
CA ALA A 207 6.82 10.86 21.45
C ALA A 207 6.28 11.29 22.84
N PRO A 208 5.38 10.52 23.46
CA PRO A 208 4.89 10.81 24.80
C PRO A 208 6.04 10.86 25.81
N GLU A 209 5.96 11.80 26.74
CA GLU A 209 6.90 11.87 27.87
C GLU A 209 6.85 10.59 28.70
N PHE A 210 7.98 10.24 29.30
CA PHE A 210 7.99 9.14 30.26
C PHE A 210 7.30 9.59 31.55
N ASN A 211 6.09 9.09 31.79
CA ASN A 211 5.33 9.35 33.00
C ASN A 211 5.04 8.05 33.76
N GLU A 212 5.55 7.93 34.98
CA GLU A 212 5.37 6.73 35.81
C GLU A 212 3.90 6.44 36.13
N ALA A 213 3.04 7.47 36.11
CA ALA A 213 1.60 7.33 36.34
C ALA A 213 0.88 6.56 35.22
N ASP A 214 1.48 6.49 34.02
CA ASP A 214 0.90 5.79 32.86
C ASP A 214 1.06 4.26 32.95
N GLY A 215 1.67 3.75 34.03
CA GLY A 215 2.03 2.35 34.18
C GLY A 215 3.33 2.05 33.47
N VAL A 216 4.35 1.71 34.27
CA VAL A 216 5.68 1.34 33.78
C VAL A 216 5.79 -0.17 33.70
N VAL A 217 6.27 -0.65 32.56
CA VAL A 217 6.58 -2.07 32.34
C VAL A 217 8.02 -2.22 31.89
N ARG A 218 8.55 -3.43 32.09
CA ARG A 218 9.92 -3.76 31.68
C ARG A 218 9.98 -4.06 30.19
N TRP A 219 10.79 -3.32 29.45
CA TRP A 219 11.06 -3.60 28.04
C TRP A 219 11.66 -5.02 27.89
N PRO A 220 11.02 -5.93 27.13
CA PRO A 220 11.36 -7.34 27.18
C PRO A 220 12.50 -7.73 26.22
N ILE A 221 12.88 -6.85 25.29
CA ILE A 221 13.90 -7.15 24.28
C ILE A 221 15.28 -6.68 24.73
N ASN A 222 16.25 -7.60 24.67
CA ASN A 222 17.67 -7.35 24.98
C ASN A 222 18.53 -7.21 23.71
N ASP A 223 17.91 -7.03 22.55
CA ASP A 223 18.62 -6.74 21.30
C ASP A 223 19.08 -5.27 21.31
N PRO A 224 20.40 -4.99 21.25
CA PRO A 224 20.92 -3.63 21.29
C PRO A 224 20.47 -2.76 20.12
N ASP A 225 20.32 -3.32 18.92
CA ASP A 225 19.96 -2.57 17.71
C ASP A 225 18.48 -2.17 17.75
N VAL A 226 17.61 -3.09 18.18
CA VAL A 226 16.19 -2.80 18.39
C VAL A 226 16.00 -1.78 19.50
N THR A 227 16.70 -1.94 20.63
CA THR A 227 16.64 -1.02 21.76
C THR A 227 17.08 0.38 21.35
N LYS A 228 18.20 0.48 20.61
CA LYS A 228 18.70 1.75 20.08
C LYS A 228 17.68 2.40 19.14
N ALA A 229 17.10 1.64 18.21
CA ALA A 229 16.09 2.17 17.30
C ALA A 229 14.84 2.69 18.03
N VAL A 230 14.38 1.99 19.08
CA VAL A 230 13.27 2.46 19.91
C VAL A 230 13.65 3.73 20.68
N CYS A 231 14.86 3.82 21.23
CA CYS A 231 15.34 5.04 21.87
C CYS A 231 15.41 6.22 20.91
N GLU A 232 15.84 6.00 19.67
CA GLU A 232 15.86 7.04 18.63
C GLU A 232 14.45 7.53 18.30
N LEU A 233 13.48 6.63 18.18
CA LEU A 233 12.07 6.96 17.93
C LEU A 233 11.42 7.74 19.08
N LEU A 234 11.71 7.35 20.34
CA LEU A 234 11.18 8.03 21.53
C LEU A 234 11.98 9.30 21.90
N GLY A 235 13.18 9.45 21.37
CA GLY A 235 14.07 10.58 21.63
C GLY A 235 14.43 10.74 23.10
N LYS A 236 14.50 12.00 23.57
CA LYS A 236 14.90 12.35 24.94
C LYS A 236 13.95 11.82 26.03
N GLN A 237 12.77 11.36 25.64
CA GLN A 237 11.75 10.82 26.54
C GLN A 237 11.93 9.32 26.79
N SER A 238 12.87 8.66 26.10
CA SER A 238 13.11 7.22 26.25
C SER A 238 13.76 6.89 27.59
N ARG A 239 13.34 5.77 28.18
CA ARG A 239 14.07 5.03 29.24
C ARG A 239 14.21 3.54 28.89
N VAL A 240 14.14 3.24 27.59
CA VAL A 240 14.18 1.86 27.09
C VAL A 240 15.57 1.23 27.23
N ASP A 241 16.62 2.05 27.21
CA ASP A 241 18.00 1.68 27.56
C ASP A 241 18.16 1.28 29.04
N GLU A 242 17.34 1.84 29.93
CA GLU A 242 17.18 1.38 31.31
C GLU A 242 16.28 0.13 31.43
N GLY A 243 15.74 -0.35 30.30
CA GLY A 243 14.82 -1.48 30.24
C GLY A 243 13.39 -1.14 30.65
N LEU A 244 12.97 0.13 30.57
CA LEU A 244 11.64 0.60 31.00
C LEU A 244 10.88 1.28 29.87
N ILE A 245 9.56 1.10 29.85
CA ILE A 245 8.65 1.80 28.93
C ILE A 245 7.29 2.01 29.59
N THR A 246 6.60 3.10 29.25
CA THR A 246 5.23 3.34 29.72
C THR A 246 4.18 2.78 28.75
N ALA A 247 2.95 2.53 29.23
CA ALA A 247 1.85 2.09 28.37
C ALA A 247 1.54 3.08 27.24
N ASN A 248 1.67 4.40 27.49
CA ASN A 248 1.45 5.43 26.47
C ASN A 248 2.55 5.43 25.40
N GLN A 249 3.82 5.25 25.78
CA GLN A 249 4.91 5.10 24.82
C GLN A 249 4.76 3.81 24.01
N ALA A 250 4.37 2.70 24.64
CA ALA A 250 4.06 1.44 23.97
C ALA A 250 2.91 1.60 22.95
N ARG A 251 1.84 2.30 23.33
CA ARG A 251 0.71 2.62 22.42
C ARG A 251 1.16 3.47 21.24
N TRP A 252 1.98 4.49 21.49
CA TRP A 252 2.51 5.36 20.46
C TRP A 252 3.40 4.58 19.47
N LEU A 253 4.32 3.74 19.97
CA LEU A 253 5.16 2.86 19.15
C LEU A 253 4.33 1.90 18.30
N GLY A 254 3.32 1.24 18.88
CA GLY A 254 2.46 0.30 18.16
C GLY A 254 1.68 0.94 17.01
N ASN A 255 1.39 2.24 17.10
CA ASN A 255 0.65 2.99 16.09
C ASN A 255 1.53 3.71 15.07
N ARG A 256 2.85 3.64 15.18
CA ARG A 256 3.74 4.29 14.22
C ARG A 256 3.57 3.70 12.81
N PRO A 257 3.67 4.54 11.75
CA PRO A 257 3.88 4.09 10.40
C PRO A 257 5.04 3.08 10.31
N LEU A 258 4.87 2.02 9.50
CA LEU A 258 5.93 1.00 9.34
C LEU A 258 7.23 1.58 8.78
N ALA A 259 7.15 2.63 7.97
CA ALA A 259 8.32 3.35 7.44
C ALA A 259 9.23 3.89 8.56
N ASP A 260 8.66 4.26 9.72
CA ASP A 260 9.44 4.72 10.87
C ASP A 260 10.06 3.54 11.64
N LEU A 261 9.34 2.42 11.71
CA LEU A 261 9.80 1.22 12.42
C LEU A 261 10.86 0.45 11.62
N LYS A 262 10.86 0.60 10.29
CA LYS A 262 11.82 -0.01 9.36
C LYS A 262 11.95 -1.52 9.61
N VAL A 263 13.17 -2.05 9.50
CA VAL A 263 13.51 -3.46 9.74
C VAL A 263 13.21 -3.94 11.18
N ASN A 264 13.00 -3.02 12.12
CA ASN A 264 12.75 -3.36 13.53
C ASN A 264 11.27 -3.60 13.84
N ALA A 265 10.36 -3.39 12.86
CA ALA A 265 8.92 -3.52 13.08
C ALA A 265 8.51 -4.86 13.71
N ALA A 266 9.04 -5.99 13.20
CA ALA A 266 8.75 -7.33 13.72
C ALA A 266 9.16 -7.49 15.19
N SER A 267 10.37 -7.06 15.55
CA SER A 267 10.88 -7.13 16.91
C SER A 267 10.09 -6.23 17.85
N ILE A 268 9.80 -4.99 17.43
CA ILE A 268 9.00 -4.05 18.24
C ILE A 268 7.59 -4.60 18.46
N TYR A 269 6.93 -5.12 17.42
CA TYR A 269 5.59 -5.71 17.56
C TYR A 269 5.57 -6.93 18.47
N ARG A 270 6.60 -7.79 18.38
CA ARG A 270 6.77 -8.92 19.30
C ARG A 270 6.95 -8.45 20.76
N ALA A 271 7.74 -7.40 20.99
CA ALA A 271 7.90 -6.82 22.32
C ALA A 271 6.57 -6.33 22.89
N LEU A 272 5.79 -5.60 22.08
CA LEU A 272 4.47 -5.10 22.48
C LEU A 272 3.49 -6.24 22.77
N ASP A 273 3.53 -7.33 22.00
CA ASP A 273 2.71 -8.52 22.27
C ASP A 273 3.10 -9.20 23.60
N MET A 274 4.40 -9.38 23.85
CA MET A 274 4.92 -9.92 25.11
C MET A 274 4.51 -9.08 26.34
N LEU A 275 4.33 -7.78 26.16
CA LEU A 275 3.85 -6.85 27.19
C LEU A 275 2.32 -6.88 27.38
N GLY A 276 1.58 -7.65 26.57
CA GLY A 276 0.11 -7.68 26.57
C GLY A 276 -0.53 -6.52 25.82
N TYR A 277 0.23 -5.77 25.03
CA TYR A 277 -0.20 -4.58 24.30
C TYR A 277 -0.45 -4.82 22.82
N ARG A 278 -0.71 -6.07 22.42
CA ARG A 278 -1.03 -6.45 21.03
C ARG A 278 -2.13 -5.60 20.40
N ALA A 279 -3.13 -5.20 21.18
CA ALA A 279 -4.25 -4.38 20.72
C ALA A 279 -3.85 -2.96 20.28
N PHE A 280 -2.64 -2.49 20.63
CA PHE A 280 -2.13 -1.20 20.17
C PHE A 280 -1.58 -1.24 18.74
N ILE A 281 -1.34 -2.44 18.20
CA ILE A 281 -0.82 -2.61 16.84
C ILE A 281 -2.01 -2.71 15.87
N PRO A 282 -2.09 -1.86 14.83
CA PRO A 282 -3.08 -2.01 13.78
C PRO A 282 -3.03 -3.42 13.16
N LEU A 283 -4.18 -4.06 13.03
CA LEU A 283 -4.28 -5.46 12.57
C LEU A 283 -3.58 -5.67 11.23
N ASP A 284 -3.76 -4.76 10.29
CA ASP A 284 -3.19 -4.85 8.94
C ASP A 284 -1.66 -4.75 8.96
N ASN A 285 -1.11 -3.83 9.77
CA ASN A 285 0.33 -3.73 9.94
C ASN A 285 0.90 -4.99 10.59
N ARG A 286 0.20 -5.55 11.59
CA ARG A 286 0.62 -6.78 12.25
C ARG A 286 0.67 -7.95 11.26
N ARG A 287 -0.42 -8.15 10.50
CA ARG A 287 -0.51 -9.22 9.48
C ARG A 287 0.56 -9.07 8.40
N TYR A 288 0.81 -7.85 7.95
CA TYR A 288 1.87 -7.56 6.97
C TYR A 288 3.27 -7.91 7.51
N VAL A 289 3.57 -7.53 8.76
CA VAL A 289 4.87 -7.84 9.37
C VAL A 289 5.02 -9.34 9.64
N GLU A 290 3.93 -10.02 10.03
CA GLU A 290 3.88 -11.48 10.18
C GLU A 290 4.15 -12.19 8.83
N SER A 291 3.53 -11.72 7.73
CA SER A 291 3.70 -12.33 6.41
C SER A 291 5.11 -12.15 5.84
N LEU A 292 5.77 -11.01 6.08
CA LEU A 292 7.17 -10.81 5.72
C LEU A 292 8.10 -11.77 6.47
N ALA A 293 7.87 -11.98 7.77
CA ALA A 293 8.68 -12.90 8.56
C ALA A 293 8.52 -14.36 8.08
N GLU A 294 7.30 -14.77 7.77
CA GLU A 294 7.02 -16.11 7.21
C GLU A 294 7.69 -16.30 5.84
N ALA A 295 7.64 -15.28 4.97
CA ALA A 295 8.29 -15.31 3.66
C ALA A 295 9.82 -15.44 3.79
N ASP A 296 10.44 -14.74 4.74
CA ASP A 296 11.88 -14.82 5.00
C ASP A 296 12.30 -16.19 5.56
N GLU A 297 11.51 -16.77 6.48
CA GLU A 297 11.75 -18.14 6.98
C GLU A 297 11.69 -19.18 5.86
N GLN A 298 10.69 -19.07 4.97
CA GLN A 298 10.57 -19.95 3.81
C GLN A 298 11.72 -19.79 2.82
N LYS A 299 12.21 -18.56 2.60
CA LYS A 299 13.40 -18.29 1.76
C LYS A 299 14.66 -18.88 2.39
N GLY A 300 14.80 -18.82 3.72
CA GLY A 300 15.91 -19.41 4.47
C GLY A 300 15.96 -20.93 4.42
N LEU A 301 14.80 -21.60 4.43
CA LEU A 301 14.69 -23.06 4.32
C LEU A 301 15.03 -23.62 2.93
N ARG A 302 15.04 -22.76 1.89
CA ARG A 302 15.37 -23.14 0.51
C ARG A 302 16.85 -22.92 0.16
N ARG A 303 17.67 -22.44 1.09
CA ARG A 303 19.12 -22.27 0.94
C ARG A 303 19.88 -23.41 1.61
#